data_AF-A0A9Q3H8X8-F1
#
_entry.id   AF-A0A9Q3H8X8-F1
#
_cell.length_a   1.000
_cell.length_b   1.000
_cell.length_c   1.000
_cell.angle_alpha   90.00
_cell.angle_beta   90.00
_cell.angle_gamma   90.00
#
_symmetry.space_group_name_H-M   'P 1'
#
loop_
_entity.id
_entity.type
_entity.pdbx_description
1 polymer ?
#
loop_
_entity_poly.entity_id
_entity_poly.type
_entity_poly.pdbx_seq_one_letter_code
_entity_poly.pdbx_strand_id
1 'polypeptide(L)'
;MRCLPCHKEDTTMDTSLLFWNNIIFSCGVPKIIISDRDPKFTSEFWTNLYEILGTKLAFSTAYLPQTDGLAERMIQTMEEILRRLCAYVMEYKDHKGYTHDWVTLLTAVQLAYNTSQHSTTGKTPALVEKGWNPLLPVYHLKKNLLTTHPTAKDFHEMWKRACDTAAKSILRQKNIISRCGTNHTWNLTSKKGTKC
;
A
#
# COMPACT_ATOMS: atom_id res chain seq x y z
N MET A 1 4.44 -1.72 -6.09
CA MET A 1 3.62 -0.74 -5.31
C MET A 1 4.51 0.15 -4.48
N ARG A 2 4.22 1.45 -4.44
CA ARG A 2 4.83 2.41 -3.52
C ARG A 2 3.76 3.20 -2.78
N CYS A 3 3.97 3.41 -1.49
CA CYS A 3 3.18 4.28 -0.63
C CYS A 3 4.12 5.35 -0.10
N LEU A 4 3.69 6.61 -0.12
CA LEU A 4 4.46 7.73 0.36
C LEU A 4 3.64 8.43 1.45
N PRO A 5 4.22 8.73 2.62
CA PRO A 5 3.53 9.51 3.63
C PRO A 5 3.36 10.95 3.12
N CYS A 6 2.13 11.45 3.18
CA CYS A 6 1.82 12.84 2.88
C CYS A 6 1.04 13.44 4.06
N HIS A 7 1.21 14.73 4.30
CA HIS A 7 0.45 15.51 5.26
C HIS A 7 -0.65 16.31 4.54
N LYS A 8 -1.71 16.65 5.28
CA LYS A 8 -2.81 17.46 4.73
C LYS A 8 -2.33 18.83 4.25
N GLU A 9 -1.43 19.42 5.02
CA GLU A 9 -0.83 20.74 4.78
C GLU A 9 0.24 20.73 3.66
N ASP A 10 0.62 19.56 3.14
CA ASP A 10 1.61 19.49 2.05
C ASP A 10 1.13 20.30 0.86
N THR A 11 1.99 21.20 0.38
CA THR A 11 1.66 22.01 -0.78
C THR A 11 1.70 21.16 -2.06
N THR A 12 1.15 21.73 -3.12
CA THR A 12 1.29 21.26 -4.49
C THR A 12 2.75 20.98 -4.86
N MET A 13 3.67 21.85 -4.42
CA MET A 13 5.09 21.70 -4.68
C MET A 13 5.69 20.55 -3.88
N ASP A 14 5.37 20.42 -2.58
CA ASP A 14 5.86 19.33 -1.73
C ASP A 14 5.46 17.96 -2.27
N THR A 15 4.19 17.81 -2.66
CA THR A 15 3.68 16.58 -3.27
C THR A 15 4.36 16.26 -4.60
N SER A 16 4.68 17.27 -5.41
CA SER A 16 5.42 17.07 -6.66
C SER A 16 6.85 16.62 -6.47
N LEU A 17 7.55 17.20 -5.49
CA LEU A 17 8.90 16.78 -5.13
C LEU A 17 8.90 15.35 -4.58
N LEU A 18 7.91 15.02 -3.75
CA LEU A 18 7.75 13.68 -3.20
C LEU A 18 7.54 12.65 -4.32
N PHE A 19 6.67 12.95 -5.29
CA PHE A 19 6.44 12.11 -6.45
C PHE A 19 7.68 11.99 -7.35
N TRP A 20 8.35 13.10 -7.62
CA TRP A 20 9.56 13.13 -8.45
C TRP A 20 10.66 12.25 -7.84
N ASN A 21 10.97 12.47 -6.57
CA ASN A 21 12.06 11.79 -5.86
C ASN A 21 11.84 10.28 -5.68
N ASN A 22 10.58 9.85 -5.53
CA ASN A 22 10.29 8.45 -5.20
C ASN A 22 9.69 7.63 -6.36
N ILE A 23 8.94 8.27 -7.25
CA ILE A 23 8.27 7.58 -8.36
C ILE A 23 9.09 7.74 -9.64
N ILE A 24 9.32 8.97 -10.10
CA ILE A 24 10.00 9.23 -11.38
C ILE A 24 11.41 8.65 -11.37
N PHE A 25 12.21 8.91 -10.34
CA PHE A 25 13.59 8.38 -10.30
C PHE A 25 13.68 6.85 -10.30
N SER A 26 12.66 6.15 -9.81
CA SER A 26 12.70 4.69 -9.72
C SER A 26 11.82 3.95 -10.73
N CYS A 27 10.91 4.63 -11.44
CA CYS A 27 10.08 4.05 -12.51
C CYS A 27 10.32 4.66 -13.89
N GLY A 28 10.93 5.84 -13.96
CA GLY A 28 10.92 6.69 -15.14
C GLY A 28 9.63 7.52 -15.27
N VAL A 29 9.56 8.30 -16.35
CA VAL A 29 8.40 9.15 -16.65
C VAL A 29 7.28 8.29 -17.27
N PRO A 30 6.09 8.22 -16.64
CA PRO A 30 4.98 7.45 -17.18
C PRO A 30 4.34 8.15 -18.38
N LYS A 31 3.78 7.39 -19.33
CA LYS A 31 3.03 7.97 -20.46
C LYS A 31 1.67 8.53 -20.05
N ILE A 32 1.03 7.88 -19.08
CA ILE A 32 -0.30 8.23 -18.60
C ILE A 32 -0.30 8.10 -17.08
N ILE A 33 -0.85 9.09 -16.39
CA ILE A 33 -1.12 9.03 -14.95
C ILE A 33 -2.61 9.12 -14.74
N ILE A 34 -3.15 8.17 -13.97
CA ILE A 34 -4.54 8.19 -13.54
C ILE A 34 -4.57 8.66 -12.09
N SER A 35 -5.23 9.79 -11.84
CA SER A 35 -5.35 10.39 -10.51
C SER A 35 -6.79 10.77 -10.22
N ASP A 36 -7.15 10.89 -8.95
CA ASP A 36 -8.38 11.57 -8.55
C ASP A 36 -8.31 13.08 -8.84
N ARG A 37 -9.42 13.78 -8.59
CA ARG A 37 -9.52 15.24 -8.78
C ARG A 37 -9.06 16.03 -7.55
N ASP A 38 -8.05 15.56 -6.83
CA ASP A 38 -7.47 16.33 -5.73
C ASP A 38 -6.90 17.67 -6.28
N PRO A 39 -7.18 18.82 -5.63
CA PRO A 39 -6.69 20.12 -6.05
C PRO A 39 -5.18 20.20 -6.28
N LYS A 40 -4.39 19.37 -5.58
CA LYS A 40 -2.95 19.26 -5.78
C LYS A 40 -2.67 18.79 -7.22
N PHE A 41 -3.32 17.73 -7.68
CA PHE A 41 -3.12 17.18 -9.04
C PHE A 41 -3.85 17.94 -10.15
N THR A 42 -4.89 18.73 -9.83
CA THR A 42 -5.56 19.60 -10.83
C THR A 42 -4.98 21.01 -10.90
N SER A 43 -3.93 21.31 -10.11
CA SER A 43 -3.31 22.63 -10.13
C SER A 43 -2.65 22.93 -11.48
N GLU A 44 -2.55 24.23 -11.80
CA GLU A 44 -1.87 24.70 -13.02
C GLU A 44 -0.41 24.23 -13.04
N PHE A 45 0.28 24.30 -11.90
CA PHE A 45 1.64 23.80 -11.76
C PHE A 45 1.79 22.33 -12.16
N TRP A 46 0.96 21.44 -11.61
CA TRP A 46 1.05 20.01 -11.92
C TRP A 46 0.67 19.68 -13.37
N THR A 47 -0.34 20.39 -13.89
CA THR A 47 -0.79 20.21 -15.27
C THR A 47 0.32 20.59 -16.25
N ASN A 48 0.94 21.76 -16.05
CA ASN A 48 2.06 22.24 -16.88
C ASN A 48 3.30 21.36 -16.73
N LEU A 49 3.62 20.88 -15.51
CA LEU A 49 4.74 19.98 -15.28
C LEU A 49 4.63 18.70 -16.13
N TYR A 50 3.45 18.08 -16.17
CA TYR A 50 3.26 16.86 -16.95
C TYR A 50 3.14 17.10 -18.45
N GLU A 51 2.64 18.25 -18.87
CA GLU A 51 2.66 18.66 -20.28
C GLU A 51 4.11 18.75 -20.81
N ILE A 52 5.01 19.37 -20.03
CA ILE A 52 6.45 19.44 -20.36
C ILE A 52 7.08 18.04 -20.44
N LEU A 53 6.68 17.14 -19.53
CA LEU A 53 7.18 15.76 -19.50
C LEU A 53 6.58 14.85 -20.58
N GLY A 54 5.58 15.33 -21.34
CA GLY A 54 4.85 14.52 -22.32
C GLY A 54 3.95 13.44 -21.68
N THR A 55 3.58 13.63 -20.41
CA THR A 55 2.74 12.71 -19.65
C THR A 55 1.28 13.13 -19.77
N LYS A 56 0.40 12.22 -20.17
CA LYS A 56 -1.04 12.47 -20.18
C LYS A 56 -1.63 12.28 -18.79
N LEU A 57 -2.16 13.35 -18.20
CA LEU A 57 -2.92 13.27 -16.96
C LEU A 57 -4.38 12.92 -17.26
N ALA A 58 -4.87 11.81 -16.71
CA ALA A 58 -6.23 11.33 -16.85
C ALA A 58 -6.90 11.31 -15.47
N PHE A 59 -7.87 12.19 -15.25
CA PHE A 59 -8.58 12.21 -13.98
C PHE A 59 -9.62 11.08 -13.93
N SER A 60 -9.67 10.34 -12.82
CA SER A 60 -10.72 9.38 -12.58
C SER A 60 -12.07 10.13 -12.59
N THR A 61 -13.02 9.53 -13.28
CA THR A 61 -14.43 9.93 -13.23
C THR A 61 -15.17 8.78 -12.57
N ALA A 62 -16.35 9.05 -12.01
CA ALA A 62 -17.22 8.02 -11.44
C ALA A 62 -17.55 6.84 -12.40
N TYR A 63 -17.13 6.92 -13.67
CA TYR A 63 -17.39 5.94 -14.74
C TYR A 63 -16.12 5.28 -15.33
N LEU A 64 -14.95 5.34 -14.67
CA LEU A 64 -13.77 4.51 -14.98
C LEU A 64 -13.53 3.40 -13.93
N PRO A 65 -14.53 2.54 -13.63
CA PRO A 65 -14.50 1.62 -12.49
C PRO A 65 -13.41 0.55 -12.59
N GLN A 66 -12.86 0.28 -13.77
CA GLN A 66 -11.87 -0.77 -13.95
C GLN A 66 -10.49 -0.38 -13.39
N THR A 67 -10.01 0.83 -13.71
CA THR A 67 -8.74 1.36 -13.21
C THR A 67 -8.86 1.90 -11.80
N ASP A 68 -9.96 2.60 -11.50
CA ASP A 68 -10.22 3.14 -10.17
C ASP A 68 -10.42 2.00 -9.16
N GLY A 69 -11.24 1.00 -9.51
CA GLY A 69 -11.50 -0.14 -8.64
C GLY A 69 -10.27 -1.03 -8.37
N LEU A 70 -9.24 -1.02 -9.22
CA LEU A 70 -7.97 -1.71 -8.93
C LEU A 70 -7.16 -0.94 -7.89
N ALA A 71 -7.04 0.39 -8.05
CA ALA A 71 -6.36 1.25 -7.10
C ALA A 71 -7.08 1.26 -5.74
N GLU A 72 -8.41 1.36 -5.72
CA GLU A 72 -9.23 1.33 -4.51
C GLU A 72 -9.06 0.02 -3.73
N ARG A 73 -9.15 -1.15 -4.40
CA ARG A 73 -8.95 -2.46 -3.75
C ARG A 73 -7.56 -2.60 -3.15
N MET A 74 -6.56 -2.05 -3.85
CA MET A 74 -5.17 -2.03 -3.40
C MET A 74 -4.98 -1.12 -2.19
N ILE A 75 -5.57 0.08 -2.19
CA ILE A 75 -5.56 1.00 -1.04
C ILE A 75 -6.25 0.35 0.17
N GLN A 76 -7.44 -0.23 0.00
CA GLN A 76 -8.17 -0.94 1.06
C GLN A 76 -7.35 -2.09 1.66
N THR A 77 -6.64 -2.84 0.83
CA THR A 77 -5.76 -3.91 1.29
C THR A 77 -4.64 -3.36 2.18
N MET A 78 -4.03 -2.26 1.77
CA MET A 78 -2.97 -1.62 2.56
C MET A 78 -3.49 -1.02 3.86
N GLU A 79 -4.63 -0.36 3.85
CA GLU A 79 -5.27 0.14 5.06
C GLU A 79 -5.59 -0.99 6.04
N GLU A 80 -6.06 -2.14 5.56
CA GLU A 80 -6.34 -3.29 6.41
C GLU A 80 -5.06 -3.87 7.03
N ILE A 81 -3.98 -3.98 6.25
CA ILE A 81 -2.67 -4.43 6.76
C ILE A 81 -2.14 -3.44 7.80
N LEU A 82 -2.14 -2.14 7.48
CA LEU A 82 -1.68 -1.09 8.40
C LEU A 82 -2.50 -1.08 9.69
N ARG A 83 -3.84 -1.14 9.61
CA ARG A 83 -4.71 -1.17 10.79
C ARG A 83 -4.40 -2.37 11.69
N ARG A 84 -4.15 -3.54 11.11
CA ARG A 84 -3.78 -4.74 11.87
C ARG A 84 -2.38 -4.61 12.48
N LEU A 85 -1.40 -4.12 11.73
CA LEU A 85 -0.07 -3.90 12.27
C LEU A 85 -0.09 -2.87 13.39
N CYS A 86 -0.76 -1.74 13.22
CA CYS A 86 -0.93 -0.75 14.28
C CYS A 86 -1.62 -1.33 15.52
N ALA A 87 -2.58 -2.25 15.35
CA ALA A 87 -3.29 -2.90 16.46
C ALA A 87 -2.46 -3.99 17.19
N TYR A 88 -1.56 -4.70 16.49
CA TYR A 88 -0.85 -5.87 17.03
C TYR A 88 0.66 -5.66 17.26
N VAL A 89 1.31 -4.69 16.59
CA VAL A 89 2.76 -4.42 16.71
C VAL A 89 3.10 -3.69 18.02
N MET A 90 2.12 -3.10 18.72
CA MET A 90 2.37 -2.31 19.93
C MET A 90 2.27 -3.12 21.24
N GLU A 91 3.15 -4.10 21.42
CA GLU A 91 3.60 -4.51 22.76
C GLU A 91 4.94 -3.85 23.16
N TYR A 92 5.67 -3.22 22.22
CA TYR A 92 6.84 -2.40 22.56
C TYR A 92 6.39 -1.04 23.11
N LYS A 93 6.10 -1.00 24.41
CA LYS A 93 5.82 0.22 25.15
C LYS A 93 7.14 0.93 25.44
N ASP A 94 7.42 2.04 24.74
CA ASP A 94 8.38 3.00 25.28
C ASP A 94 7.76 3.68 26.52
N HIS A 95 8.61 4.26 27.38
CA HIS A 95 8.28 4.85 28.68
C HIS A 95 7.25 6.00 28.66
N LYS A 96 6.69 6.35 27.50
CA LYS A 96 5.69 7.41 27.29
C LYS A 96 4.33 6.94 26.72
N GLY A 97 4.15 5.65 26.43
CA GLY A 97 2.86 5.10 25.97
C GLY A 97 2.54 5.44 24.52
N TYR A 98 2.34 4.39 23.72
CA TYR A 98 1.81 4.36 22.34
C TYR A 98 2.56 5.22 21.29
N THR A 99 3.38 4.59 20.46
CA THR A 99 3.87 5.18 19.21
C THR A 99 2.99 4.71 18.05
N HIS A 100 1.91 5.43 17.77
CA HIS A 100 1.06 5.25 16.58
C HIS A 100 1.75 5.71 15.28
N ASP A 101 3.05 5.42 15.11
CA ASP A 101 3.80 5.87 13.94
C ASP A 101 3.66 4.90 12.77
N TRP A 102 2.50 4.97 12.10
CA TRP A 102 2.20 4.20 10.90
C TRP A 102 3.19 4.48 9.75
N VAL A 103 3.88 5.62 9.77
CA VAL A 103 4.88 5.97 8.75
C VAL A 103 6.06 5.02 8.81
N THR A 104 6.52 4.66 10.01
CA THR A 104 7.62 3.68 10.17
C THR A 104 7.24 2.28 9.69
N LEU A 105 5.95 1.91 9.80
CA LEU A 105 5.42 0.62 9.34
C LEU A 105 5.24 0.56 7.82
N LEU A 106 5.17 1.71 7.15
CA LEU A 106 4.87 1.80 5.72
C LEU A 106 5.87 1.01 4.87
N THR A 107 7.16 1.08 5.20
CA THR A 107 8.22 0.34 4.49
C THR A 107 8.04 -1.17 4.62
N ALA A 108 7.70 -1.65 5.82
CA ALA A 108 7.45 -3.06 6.08
C ALA A 108 6.23 -3.56 5.29
N VAL A 109 5.15 -2.77 5.27
CA VAL A 109 3.92 -3.09 4.52
C VAL A 109 4.16 -3.13 3.02
N GLN A 110 4.86 -2.12 2.47
CA GLN A 110 5.21 -2.08 1.06
C GLN A 110 6.05 -3.28 0.64
N LEU A 111 7.04 -3.66 1.45
CA LEU A 111 7.88 -4.82 1.19
C LEU A 111 7.05 -6.12 1.22
N ALA A 112 6.21 -6.31 2.24
CA ALA A 112 5.36 -7.48 2.37
C ALA A 112 4.39 -7.63 1.19
N TYR A 113 3.78 -6.52 0.75
CA TYR A 113 2.88 -6.53 -0.41
C TYR A 113 3.63 -6.83 -1.70
N ASN A 114 4.75 -6.16 -1.96
CA ASN A 114 5.51 -6.31 -3.19
C ASN A 114 6.14 -7.71 -3.35
N THR A 115 6.34 -8.43 -2.25
CA THR A 115 6.86 -9.81 -2.24
C THR A 115 5.79 -10.89 -2.13
N SER A 116 4.52 -10.50 -1.92
CA SER A 116 3.39 -11.43 -1.87
C SER A 116 2.87 -11.74 -3.28
N GLN A 117 2.56 -13.00 -3.56
CA GLN A 117 1.98 -13.38 -4.85
C GLN A 117 0.51 -12.98 -4.94
N HIS A 118 0.15 -12.33 -6.04
CA HIS A 118 -1.24 -11.93 -6.33
C HIS A 118 -1.96 -13.03 -7.11
N SER A 119 -3.22 -13.28 -6.77
CA SER A 119 -4.03 -14.33 -7.42
C SER A 119 -4.30 -14.06 -8.90
N THR A 120 -4.38 -12.80 -9.30
CA THR A 120 -4.67 -12.39 -10.69
C THR A 120 -3.49 -12.61 -11.63
N THR A 121 -2.26 -12.38 -11.17
CA THR A 121 -1.06 -12.47 -12.00
C THR A 121 -0.23 -13.72 -11.76
N GLY A 122 -0.47 -14.44 -10.66
CA GLY A 122 0.35 -15.58 -10.20
C GLY A 122 1.78 -15.20 -9.83
N LYS A 123 2.10 -13.89 -9.85
CA LYS A 123 3.44 -13.34 -9.64
C LYS A 123 3.41 -12.31 -8.54
N THR A 124 4.57 -12.01 -7.96
CA THR A 124 4.75 -10.92 -7.01
C THR A 124 4.85 -9.59 -7.75
N PRO A 125 4.33 -8.47 -7.20
CA PRO A 125 4.48 -7.17 -7.83
C PRO A 125 5.93 -6.77 -8.08
N ALA A 126 6.86 -7.09 -7.17
CA ALA A 126 8.30 -6.81 -7.38
C ALA A 126 8.87 -7.54 -8.61
N LEU A 127 8.47 -8.80 -8.83
CA LEU A 127 8.89 -9.56 -10.00
C LEU A 127 8.31 -8.98 -11.29
N VAL A 128 7.05 -8.53 -11.27
CA VAL A 128 6.41 -7.94 -12.45
C VAL A 128 6.97 -6.56 -12.78
N GLU A 129 7.21 -5.72 -11.76
CA GLU A 129 7.67 -4.34 -11.91
C GLU A 129 9.18 -4.26 -12.19
N LYS A 130 9.99 -5.05 -11.46
CA LYS A 130 11.46 -4.94 -11.47
C LYS A 130 12.18 -6.15 -12.05
N GLY A 131 11.49 -7.27 -12.28
CA GLY A 131 12.09 -8.51 -12.79
C GLY A 131 12.77 -9.38 -11.71
N TRP A 132 12.78 -8.96 -10.45
CA TRP A 132 13.38 -9.72 -9.35
C TRP A 132 12.62 -9.54 -8.03
N ASN A 133 12.76 -10.50 -7.13
CA ASN A 133 12.24 -10.42 -5.77
C ASN A 133 13.37 -10.09 -4.79
N PRO A 134 13.19 -9.12 -3.88
CA PRO A 134 14.19 -8.85 -2.86
C PRO A 134 14.32 -10.02 -1.89
N LEU A 135 15.56 -10.29 -1.48
CA LEU A 135 15.85 -11.23 -0.41
C LEU A 135 15.36 -10.64 0.91
N LEU A 136 14.32 -11.25 1.47
CA LEU A 136 13.75 -10.84 2.75
C LEU A 136 14.65 -11.28 3.91
N PRO A 137 14.72 -10.50 5.02
CA PRO A 137 15.50 -10.85 6.21
C PRO A 137 15.24 -12.26 6.74
N VAL A 138 14.00 -12.75 6.61
CA VAL A 138 13.59 -14.10 7.04
C VAL A 138 14.44 -15.22 6.41
N TYR A 139 15.00 -15.01 5.21
CA TYR A 139 15.85 -15.99 4.54
C TYR A 139 17.29 -16.03 5.08
N HIS A 140 17.73 -14.97 5.78
CA HIS A 140 19.09 -14.82 6.28
C HIS A 140 19.20 -14.85 7.81
N LEU A 141 18.08 -15.08 8.51
CA LEU A 141 18.09 -15.24 9.97
C LEU A 141 18.96 -16.46 10.35
N LYS A 142 20.09 -16.21 10.99
CA LYS A 142 20.93 -17.27 11.58
C LYS A 142 20.15 -17.92 12.72
N LYS A 143 19.65 -19.13 12.51
CA LYS A 143 18.85 -19.89 13.48
C LYS A 143 19.61 -20.21 14.79
N ASN A 144 20.95 -20.21 14.75
CA ASN A 144 21.82 -20.62 15.86
C ASN A 144 22.77 -19.46 16.24
N LEU A 145 22.22 -18.35 16.72
CA LEU A 145 23.02 -17.31 17.38
C LEU A 145 23.26 -17.75 18.84
N LEU A 146 24.53 -17.94 19.22
CA LEU A 146 24.94 -18.35 20.56
C LEU A 146 24.57 -17.33 21.65
N THR A 147 24.46 -16.05 21.26
CA THR A 147 24.10 -14.93 22.12
C THR A 147 23.22 -13.98 21.33
N THR A 148 21.94 -13.90 21.70
CA THR A 148 20.98 -12.92 21.16
C THR A 148 20.66 -11.92 22.26
N HIS A 149 20.82 -10.63 21.97
CA HIS A 149 20.39 -9.57 22.87
C HIS A 149 18.88 -9.71 23.15
N PRO A 150 18.40 -9.59 24.41
CA PRO A 150 17.00 -9.81 24.77
C PRO A 150 16.03 -8.96 23.93
N THR A 151 16.32 -7.67 23.76
CA THR A 151 15.52 -6.77 22.90
C THR A 151 15.44 -7.21 21.44
N ALA A 152 16.51 -7.81 20.90
CA ALA A 152 16.52 -8.31 19.52
C ALA A 152 15.65 -9.57 19.38
N LYS A 153 15.59 -10.41 20.43
CA LYS A 153 14.69 -11.57 20.50
C LYS A 153 13.24 -11.13 20.57
N ASP A 154 12.92 -10.15 21.41
CA ASP A 154 11.57 -9.58 21.53
C ASP A 154 11.11 -8.98 20.20
N PHE A 155 11.98 -8.22 19.52
CA PHE A 155 11.71 -7.68 18.19
C PHE A 155 11.46 -8.80 17.16
N HIS A 156 12.26 -9.88 17.19
CA HIS A 156 12.07 -11.02 16.29
C HIS A 156 10.71 -11.71 16.52
N GLU A 157 10.34 -11.96 17.77
CA GLU A 157 9.05 -12.58 18.12
C GLU A 157 7.88 -11.69 17.71
N MET A 158 7.96 -10.39 17.99
CA MET A 158 7.00 -9.39 17.53
C MET A 158 6.85 -9.41 16.00
N TRP A 159 7.97 -9.37 15.28
CA TRP A 159 7.98 -9.38 13.81
C TRP A 159 7.35 -10.65 13.23
N LYS A 160 7.65 -11.81 13.82
CA LYS A 160 7.08 -13.09 13.40
C LYS A 160 5.55 -13.11 13.54
N ARG A 161 5.03 -12.65 14.70
CA ARG A 161 3.58 -12.54 14.95
C ARG A 161 2.91 -11.59 13.96
N ALA A 162 3.55 -10.47 13.64
CA ALA A 162 3.08 -9.49 12.67
C ALA A 162 2.99 -10.08 11.26
N CYS A 163 4.04 -10.77 10.80
CA CYS A 163 4.05 -11.46 9.51
C CYS A 163 2.97 -12.53 9.39
N ASP A 164 2.79 -13.36 10.42
CA ASP A 164 1.75 -14.41 10.43
C ASP A 164 0.34 -13.80 10.34
N THR A 165 0.13 -12.65 10.96
CA THR A 165 -1.16 -11.95 10.95
C THR A 165 -1.44 -11.30 9.60
N ALA A 166 -0.43 -10.68 8.98
CA ALA A 166 -0.52 -10.15 7.64
C ALA A 166 -0.73 -11.25 6.59
N ALA A 167 -0.04 -12.39 6.72
CA ALA A 167 -0.26 -13.55 5.85
C ALA A 167 -1.70 -14.07 5.94
N LYS A 168 -2.26 -14.14 7.16
CA LYS A 168 -3.68 -14.50 7.38
C LYS A 168 -4.65 -13.47 6.78
N SER A 169 -4.35 -12.18 6.82
CA SER A 169 -5.21 -11.15 6.20
C SER A 169 -5.22 -11.28 4.68
N ILE A 170 -4.05 -11.46 4.07
CA ILE A 170 -3.89 -11.68 2.63
C ILE A 170 -4.65 -12.95 2.20
N LEU A 171 -4.54 -14.04 2.97
CA LEU A 171 -5.26 -15.29 2.67
C LEU A 171 -6.78 -15.15 2.80
N ARG A 172 -7.26 -14.42 3.83
CA ARG A 172 -8.68 -14.14 4.03
C ARG A 172 -9.26 -13.31 2.88
N GLN A 173 -8.54 -12.30 2.41
CA GLN A 173 -8.96 -11.51 1.25
C GLN A 173 -8.96 -12.34 -0.04
N LYS A 174 -7.97 -13.21 -0.26
CA LYS A 174 -7.98 -14.18 -1.37
C LYS A 174 -9.24 -15.06 -1.33
N ASN A 175 -9.65 -15.50 -0.13
CA ASN A 175 -10.88 -16.28 0.05
C ASN A 175 -12.16 -15.46 -0.21
N ILE A 176 -12.22 -14.20 0.19
CA ILE A 176 -13.35 -13.30 -0.10
C ILE A 176 -13.48 -13.09 -1.63
N ILE A 177 -12.38 -12.87 -2.33
CA ILE A 177 -12.36 -12.70 -3.79
C ILE A 177 -12.82 -13.99 -4.49
N SER A 178 -12.35 -15.17 -4.05
CA SER A 178 -12.81 -16.45 -4.61
C SER A 178 -14.29 -16.72 -4.37
N ARG A 179 -14.85 -16.23 -3.26
CA ARG A 179 -16.24 -16.42 -2.84
C ARG A 179 -17.19 -15.42 -3.51
N CYS A 180 -16.71 -14.21 -3.82
CA CYS A 180 -17.40 -13.25 -4.69
C CYS A 180 -17.35 -13.63 -6.19
N GLY A 181 -16.48 -14.58 -6.58
CA GLY A 181 -16.35 -15.08 -7.96
C GLY A 181 -17.33 -16.19 -8.34
N THR A 182 -18.16 -16.68 -7.42
CA THR A 182 -19.16 -17.71 -7.70
C THR A 182 -20.51 -17.32 -7.10
N ASN A 183 -21.45 -16.98 -7.99
CA ASN A 183 -22.88 -16.73 -7.77
C ASN A 183 -23.23 -15.41 -7.05
N HIS A 184 -23.64 -14.40 -7.83
CA HIS A 184 -25.02 -13.89 -7.85
C HIS A 184 -25.10 -12.51 -8.52
N THR A 185 -26.00 -12.43 -9.50
CA THR A 185 -26.64 -11.20 -10.00
C THR A 185 -27.14 -10.35 -8.83
N TRP A 186 -26.76 -9.07 -8.77
CA TRP A 186 -27.44 -8.09 -7.91
C TRP A 186 -28.21 -7.09 -8.78
N ASN A 187 -29.54 -7.21 -8.69
CA ASN A 187 -30.52 -6.28 -9.23
C ASN A 187 -30.36 -4.89 -8.58
N LEU A 188 -30.46 -3.86 -9.41
CA LEU A 188 -30.67 -2.48 -9.00
C LEU A 188 -32.05 -2.35 -8.34
N THR A 189 -32.12 -1.89 -7.10
CA THR A 189 -33.28 -1.12 -6.60
C THR A 189 -32.82 -0.01 -5.66
N SER A 190 -33.21 1.22 -5.99
CA SER A 190 -32.99 2.43 -5.19
C SER A 190 -33.60 2.33 -3.79
N LYS A 191 -32.93 2.88 -2.77
CA LYS A 191 -33.63 3.47 -1.61
C LYS A 191 -33.01 4.80 -1.20
N LYS A 192 -33.90 5.79 -1.15
CA LYS A 192 -33.76 7.16 -0.64
C LYS A 192 -33.58 7.16 0.89
N GLY A 193 -32.86 8.15 1.44
CA GLY A 193 -32.91 8.64 2.84
C GLY A 193 -32.34 7.68 3.89
N THR A 194 -31.73 8.10 5.00
CA THR A 194 -31.90 9.34 5.79
C THR A 194 -30.70 9.52 6.72
N LYS A 195 -30.45 10.77 7.12
CA LYS A 195 -29.49 11.23 8.14
C LYS A 195 -29.63 10.50 9.49
N CYS A 196 -28.50 10.30 10.16
CA CYS A 196 -28.20 10.73 11.54
C CYS A 196 -26.69 10.67 11.75
#